data_AF-A0A2M7RL21-F1
#
_entry.id   AF-A0A2M7RL21-F1
#
_cell.length_a   1.000
_cell.length_b   1.000
_cell.length_c   1.000
_cell.angle_alpha   90.00
_cell.angle_beta   90.00
_cell.angle_gamma   90.00
#
_symmetry.space_group_name_H-M   'P 1'
#
loop_
_entity.id
_entity.type
_entity.pdbx_description
1 polymer ?
#
loop_
_entity_poly.entity_id
_entity_poly.type
_entity_poly.pdbx_seq_one_letter_code
_entity_poly.pdbx_strand_id
1 'polypeptide(L)'
;MYGIDYGTSNTVVTSDQSGEVELLQLGSNGAVVPSLLYVDVDGRYSIGDTAIAEYGSALERWKDEPVIYDKFRFFQALKFALKDVSFEETLIFGERWSLERLVGEFLRQIKAKADSKSREKCSVAIIGRPVQLSEKKWQDVQLQERFRDACKIAGFTDVHFGLIAFFWWLFCIKKQMKY
;
A
#
# COMPACT_ATOMS: atom_id res chain seq x y z
N MET A 1 9.63 -14.04 -0.04
CA MET A 1 8.49 -13.38 -0.74
C MET A 1 7.67 -12.58 0.25
N TYR A 2 6.95 -11.54 -0.18
CA TYR A 2 6.04 -10.80 0.72
C TYR A 2 4.58 -11.10 0.44
N GLY A 3 3.80 -11.39 1.49
CA GLY A 3 2.34 -11.36 1.45
C GLY A 3 1.85 -10.00 1.91
N ILE A 4 1.14 -9.25 1.08
CA ILE A 4 0.69 -7.89 1.39
C ILE A 4 -0.84 -7.85 1.37
N ASP A 5 -1.42 -7.63 2.55
CA ASP A 5 -2.83 -7.25 2.67
C ASP A 5 -2.94 -5.74 2.57
N TYR A 6 -2.92 -5.19 1.36
CA TYR A 6 -3.17 -3.77 1.18
C TYR A 6 -4.68 -3.54 1.26
N GLY A 7 -5.21 -3.12 2.40
CA GLY A 7 -6.63 -2.80 2.63
C GLY A 7 -6.95 -1.31 2.44
N THR A 8 -8.24 -0.97 2.40
CA THR A 8 -8.69 0.43 2.25
C THR A 8 -8.23 1.31 3.40
N SER A 9 -8.25 0.80 4.62
CA SER A 9 -7.88 1.54 5.83
C SER A 9 -6.54 1.10 6.42
N ASN A 10 -6.17 -0.16 6.26
CA ASN A 10 -5.04 -0.78 6.93
C ASN A 10 -4.27 -1.70 5.99
N THR A 11 -2.97 -1.79 6.21
CA THR A 11 -2.05 -2.66 5.50
C THR A 11 -1.29 -3.53 6.49
N VAL A 12 -1.16 -4.83 6.19
CA VAL A 12 -0.27 -5.75 6.89
C VAL A 12 0.63 -6.50 5.91
N VAL A 13 1.82 -6.87 6.36
CA VAL A 13 2.79 -7.59 5.52
C VAL A 13 3.31 -8.82 6.25
N THR A 14 3.34 -9.94 5.55
CA THR A 14 4.09 -11.13 5.95
C THR A 14 5.32 -11.31 5.08
N SER A 15 6.36 -11.91 5.63
CA SER A 15 7.53 -12.37 4.91
C SER A 15 7.59 -13.89 4.96
N ASP A 16 7.81 -14.55 3.83
CA ASP A 16 8.18 -15.97 3.78
C ASP A 16 9.66 -16.07 3.42
N GLN A 17 10.44 -16.55 4.38
CA GLN A 17 11.86 -16.87 4.25
C GLN A 17 12.05 -18.38 4.46
N SER A 18 12.44 -19.08 3.40
CA SER A 18 12.72 -20.52 3.44
C SER A 18 11.56 -21.39 3.97
N GLY A 19 10.31 -20.98 3.74
CA GLY A 19 9.11 -21.70 4.16
C GLY A 19 8.60 -21.31 5.55
N GLU A 20 9.35 -20.48 6.28
CA GLU A 20 8.89 -19.84 7.51
C GLU A 20 8.26 -18.50 7.19
N VAL A 21 6.97 -18.39 7.50
CA VAL A 21 6.22 -17.16 7.33
C VAL A 21 6.22 -16.39 8.64
N GLU A 22 6.45 -15.09 8.59
CA GLU A 22 6.44 -14.18 9.74
C GLU A 22 5.56 -12.95 9.44
N LEU A 23 4.78 -12.50 10.42
CA LEU A 23 4.06 -11.22 10.35
C LEU A 23 4.98 -10.07 10.75
N LEU A 24 5.28 -9.18 9.80
CA LEU A 24 6.20 -8.08 10.01
C LEU A 24 5.58 -6.97 10.85
N GLN A 25 6.32 -6.51 11.86
CA GLN A 25 5.93 -5.38 12.72
C GLN A 25 6.32 -4.06 12.04
N LEU A 26 5.50 -3.60 11.08
CA LEU A 26 5.76 -2.42 10.25
C LEU A 26 5.05 -1.12 10.70
N GLY A 27 4.02 -1.25 11.54
CA GLY A 27 3.32 -0.11 12.15
C GLY A 27 4.06 0.39 13.39
N SER A 28 3.75 1.61 13.84
CA SER A 28 4.37 2.18 15.03
C SER A 28 4.10 1.35 16.29
N ASN A 29 2.91 0.74 16.38
CA ASN A 29 2.47 -0.07 17.53
C ASN A 29 2.08 -1.51 17.11
N GLY A 30 2.81 -2.12 16.18
CA GLY A 30 2.63 -3.52 15.81
C GLY A 30 2.71 -3.77 14.31
N ALA A 31 1.91 -4.71 13.81
CA ALA A 31 1.95 -5.13 12.40
C ALA A 31 1.16 -4.23 11.44
N VAL A 32 0.20 -3.47 11.96
CA VAL A 32 -0.78 -2.74 11.15
C VAL A 32 -0.24 -1.37 10.78
N VAL A 33 -0.20 -1.08 9.48
CA VAL A 33 0.14 0.24 8.93
C VAL A 33 -1.14 0.88 8.37
N PRO A 34 -1.55 2.07 8.83
CA PRO A 34 -2.67 2.78 8.20
C PRO A 34 -2.42 3.02 6.70
N SER A 35 -3.44 2.80 5.86
CA SER A 35 -3.39 3.00 4.40
C SER A 35 -3.54 4.47 4.02
N LEU A 36 -2.60 5.28 4.51
CA LEU A 36 -2.55 6.73 4.37
C LEU A 36 -1.27 7.12 3.64
N LEU A 37 -1.36 8.14 2.78
CA LEU A 37 -0.23 8.73 2.08
C LEU A 37 -0.26 10.25 2.30
N TYR A 38 0.82 10.79 2.83
CA TYR A 38 1.05 12.22 2.93
C TYR A 38 2.09 12.63 1.89
N VAL A 39 1.88 13.75 1.21
CA VAL A 39 2.83 14.34 0.25
C VAL A 39 3.00 15.82 0.58
N ASP A 40 4.22 16.25 0.86
CA ASP A 40 4.59 17.64 1.12
C ASP A 40 4.88 18.36 -0.20
N VAL A 41 4.77 19.69 -0.23
CA VAL A 41 5.04 20.52 -1.42
C VAL A 41 6.50 20.40 -1.89
N ASP A 42 7.42 20.03 -1.00
CA ASP A 42 8.82 19.76 -1.35
C ASP A 42 9.06 18.39 -1.99
N GLY A 43 7.99 17.62 -2.23
CA GLY A 43 8.03 16.31 -2.88
C GLY A 43 8.34 15.16 -1.93
N ARG A 44 8.57 15.41 -0.63
CA ARG A 44 8.66 14.33 0.36
C ARG A 44 7.29 13.68 0.57
N TYR A 45 7.29 12.38 0.83
CA TYR A 45 6.07 11.65 1.13
C TYR A 45 6.30 10.57 2.17
N SER A 46 5.26 10.30 2.95
CA SER A 46 5.27 9.31 4.02
C SER A 46 3.96 8.54 4.07
N ILE A 47 3.96 7.43 4.81
CA ILE A 47 2.82 6.53 4.92
C ILE A 47 2.49 6.17 6.36
N GLY A 48 1.27 5.71 6.61
CA GLY A 48 0.86 5.15 7.90
C GLY A 48 0.96 6.14 9.04
N ASP A 49 1.47 5.71 10.19
CA ASP A 49 1.61 6.53 11.39
C ASP A 49 2.46 7.79 11.15
N THR A 50 3.51 7.70 10.34
CA THR A 50 4.34 8.85 9.95
C THR A 50 3.53 9.87 9.16
N ALA A 51 2.68 9.43 8.23
CA ALA A 51 1.80 10.32 7.48
C ALA A 51 0.79 11.04 8.38
N ILE A 52 0.30 10.37 9.44
CA ILE A 52 -0.60 10.99 10.43
C ILE A 52 0.13 12.10 11.19
N ALA A 53 1.34 11.80 11.68
CA ALA A 53 2.14 12.76 12.44
C ALA A 53 2.54 13.98 11.59
N GLU A 54 2.96 13.74 10.34
CA GLU A 54 3.33 14.80 9.41
C GLU A 54 2.13 15.64 8.98
N TYR A 55 0.98 15.02 8.72
CA TYR A 55 -0.27 15.73 8.44
C TYR A 55 -0.67 16.65 9.60
N GLY A 56 -0.66 16.15 10.85
CA GLY A 56 -0.94 16.96 12.03
C GLY A 56 0.05 18.11 12.19
N SER A 57 1.34 17.85 12.01
CA SER A 57 2.38 18.89 12.05
C SER A 57 2.20 19.95 10.95
N ALA A 58 1.76 19.54 9.77
CA ALA A 58 1.53 20.42 8.63
C ALA A 58 0.30 21.31 8.83
N LEU A 59 -0.78 20.77 9.44
CA LEU A 59 -1.95 21.56 9.82
C LEU A 59 -1.57 22.70 10.76
N GLU A 60 -0.75 22.42 11.78
CA GLU A 60 -0.27 23.46 12.70
C GLU A 60 0.67 24.46 12.03
N ARG A 61 1.59 23.98 11.19
CA ARG A 61 2.57 24.82 10.48
C ARG A 61 1.91 25.83 9.55
N TRP A 62 0.84 25.42 8.87
CA TRP A 62 0.19 26.19 7.82
C TRP A 62 -1.21 26.69 8.20
N LYS A 63 -1.54 26.72 9.49
CA LYS A 63 -2.88 27.08 10.00
C LYS A 63 -3.37 28.47 9.56
N ASP A 64 -2.45 29.39 9.31
CA ASP A 64 -2.74 30.78 8.92
C ASP A 64 -2.66 30.99 7.39
N GLU A 65 -2.36 29.94 6.63
CA GLU A 65 -2.32 30.02 5.15
C GLU A 65 -3.74 29.94 4.56
N PRO A 66 -4.09 30.85 3.65
CA PRO A 66 -5.42 30.85 3.03
C PRO A 66 -5.65 29.65 2.09
N VAL A 67 -4.58 29.05 1.56
CA VAL A 67 -4.65 27.93 0.61
C VAL A 67 -3.72 26.80 1.07
N ILE A 68 -4.15 26.05 2.08
CA ILE A 68 -3.41 24.91 2.63
C ILE A 68 -3.17 23.80 1.59
N TYR A 69 -4.06 23.68 0.61
CA TYR A 69 -3.94 22.72 -0.49
C TYR A 69 -2.84 23.09 -1.49
N ASP A 70 -2.05 24.13 -1.30
CA ASP A 70 -0.81 24.31 -2.08
C ASP A 70 0.44 23.87 -1.30
N LYS A 71 0.26 23.43 -0.04
CA LYS A 71 1.35 23.10 0.88
C LYS A 71 1.52 21.61 1.10
N PHE A 72 0.45 20.83 1.10
CA PHE A 72 0.52 19.37 1.22
C PHE A 72 -0.70 18.68 0.59
N ARG A 73 -0.62 17.36 0.40
CA ARG A 73 -1.74 16.46 0.09
C ARG A 73 -1.79 15.35 1.13
N PHE A 74 -2.98 14.95 1.49
CA PHE A 74 -3.21 13.81 2.37
C PHE A 74 -4.27 12.91 1.74
N PHE A 75 -3.87 11.68 1.41
CA PHE A 75 -4.70 10.71 0.71
C PHE A 75 -5.13 9.60 1.66
N GLN A 76 -6.41 9.25 1.56
CA GLN A 76 -7.03 8.14 2.28
C GLN A 76 -7.80 7.28 1.28
N ALA A 77 -8.04 6.02 1.63
CA ALA A 77 -8.86 5.10 0.82
C ALA A 77 -8.40 4.95 -0.64
N LEU A 78 -7.10 5.07 -0.93
CA LEU A 78 -6.55 4.93 -2.28
C LEU A 78 -6.91 3.58 -2.94
N LYS A 79 -7.02 2.49 -2.16
CA LYS A 79 -7.53 1.19 -2.66
C LYS A 79 -8.95 1.28 -3.21
N PHE A 80 -9.81 2.09 -2.59
CA PHE A 80 -11.18 2.28 -3.07
C PHE A 80 -11.17 3.07 -4.38
N ALA A 81 -10.40 4.16 -4.44
CA ALA A 81 -10.20 4.91 -5.69
C ALA A 81 -9.66 4.02 -6.82
N LEU A 82 -8.83 3.01 -6.49
CA LEU A 82 -8.25 2.11 -7.51
C LEU A 82 -9.29 1.21 -8.18
N LYS A 83 -10.48 1.09 -7.60
CA LYS A 83 -11.63 0.40 -8.19
C LYS A 83 -12.43 1.30 -9.15
N ASP A 84 -12.22 2.61 -9.11
CA ASP A 84 -12.90 3.56 -9.98
C ASP A 84 -12.13 3.68 -11.29
N VAL A 85 -12.66 3.07 -12.35
CA VAL A 85 -12.07 3.11 -13.70
C VAL A 85 -12.15 4.50 -14.34
N SER A 86 -12.98 5.41 -13.83
CA SER A 86 -13.07 6.78 -14.36
C SER A 86 -12.02 7.73 -13.77
N PHE A 87 -11.39 7.34 -12.65
CA PHE A 87 -10.35 8.12 -12.02
C PHE A 87 -8.97 7.67 -12.50
N GLU A 88 -8.36 8.47 -13.37
CA GLU A 88 -7.06 8.18 -13.97
C GLU A 88 -5.91 8.86 -13.19
N GLU A 89 -6.08 10.15 -12.88
CA GLU A 89 -5.00 10.97 -12.33
C GLU A 89 -5.50 12.16 -11.50
N THR A 90 -4.58 12.79 -10.78
CA THR A 90 -4.80 14.03 -10.03
C THR A 90 -3.58 14.94 -10.13
N LEU A 91 -3.77 16.24 -9.85
CA LEU A 91 -2.70 17.22 -9.79
C LEU A 91 -2.16 17.37 -8.36
N ILE A 92 -0.86 17.15 -8.22
CA ILE A 92 -0.10 17.32 -6.98
C ILE A 92 0.99 18.35 -7.26
N PHE A 93 0.79 19.58 -6.74
CA PHE A 93 1.71 20.70 -6.91
C PHE A 93 2.13 20.98 -8.36
N GLY A 94 1.18 20.87 -9.30
CA GLY A 94 1.41 21.09 -10.73
C GLY A 94 1.90 19.85 -11.49
N GLU A 95 2.18 18.73 -10.81
CA GLU A 95 2.53 17.47 -11.44
C GLU A 95 1.31 16.54 -11.54
N ARG A 96 1.13 15.90 -12.70
CA ARG A 96 0.10 14.86 -12.87
C ARG A 96 0.59 13.55 -12.26
N TRP A 97 -0.17 13.04 -11.31
CA TRP A 97 0.06 11.74 -10.69
C TRP A 97 -1.09 10.82 -11.04
N SER A 98 -0.78 9.70 -11.71
CA SER A 98 -1.77 8.64 -11.92
C SER A 98 -2.11 7.98 -10.58
N LEU A 99 -3.27 7.33 -10.52
CA LEU A 99 -3.65 6.60 -9.32
C LEU A 99 -2.72 5.40 -9.04
N GLU A 100 -2.24 4.72 -10.08
CA GLU A 100 -1.26 3.64 -9.98
C GLU A 100 0.05 4.15 -9.37
N ARG A 101 0.47 5.38 -9.71
CA ARG A 101 1.61 6.02 -9.07
C ARG A 101 1.36 6.26 -7.58
N LEU A 102 0.21 6.82 -7.21
CA LEU A 102 -0.11 7.05 -5.79
C LEU A 102 -0.06 5.76 -4.97
N VAL A 103 -0.70 4.70 -5.47
CA VAL A 103 -0.68 3.39 -4.83
C VAL A 103 0.71 2.76 -4.88
N GLY A 104 1.43 2.93 -5.98
CA GLY A 104 2.77 2.40 -6.17
C GLY A 104 3.79 3.04 -5.23
N GLU A 105 3.72 4.35 -5.00
CA GLU A 105 4.56 5.05 -4.02
C GLU A 105 4.25 4.62 -2.58
N PHE A 106 2.96 4.43 -2.27
CA PHE A 106 2.56 3.85 -0.98
C PHE A 106 3.17 2.44 -0.80
N LEU A 107 3.00 1.56 -1.80
CA LEU A 107 3.52 0.20 -1.77
C LEU A 107 5.05 0.16 -1.78
N ARG A 108 5.73 1.13 -2.41
CA ARG A 108 7.20 1.25 -2.38
C ARG A 108 7.69 1.50 -0.96
N GLN A 109 7.02 2.38 -0.22
CA GLN A 109 7.33 2.65 1.18
C GLN A 109 7.05 1.43 2.08
N ILE A 110 5.95 0.72 1.84
CA ILE A 110 5.67 -0.57 2.50
C ILE A 110 6.78 -1.58 2.23
N LYS A 111 7.18 -1.73 0.96
CA LYS A 111 8.27 -2.61 0.55
C LYS A 111 9.58 -2.23 1.23
N ALA A 112 9.94 -0.96 1.26
CA ALA A 112 11.17 -0.49 1.91
C ALA A 112 11.19 -0.82 3.42
N LYS A 113 10.05 -0.62 4.11
CA LYS A 113 9.89 -1.03 5.52
C LYS A 113 10.03 -2.55 5.69
N ALA A 114 9.42 -3.33 4.79
CA ALA A 114 9.50 -4.79 4.81
C ALA A 114 10.92 -5.31 4.52
N ASP A 115 11.60 -4.75 3.52
CA ASP A 115 12.99 -5.07 3.18
C ASP A 115 13.91 -4.80 4.38
N SER A 116 13.74 -3.64 5.03
CA SER A 116 14.51 -3.29 6.23
C SER A 116 14.23 -4.24 7.40
N LYS A 117 12.98 -4.66 7.60
CA LYS A 117 12.60 -5.50 8.75
C LYS A 117 13.03 -6.96 8.57
N SER A 118 12.89 -7.48 7.37
CA SER A 118 13.29 -8.85 6.98
C SER A 118 14.78 -8.98 6.65
N ARG A 119 15.51 -7.86 6.52
CA ARG A 119 16.93 -7.78 6.16
C ARG A 119 17.24 -8.40 4.79
N GLU A 120 16.28 -8.38 3.89
CA GLU A 120 16.37 -8.96 2.56
C GLU A 120 15.67 -8.05 1.55
N LYS A 121 16.18 -7.97 0.32
CA LYS A 121 15.47 -7.28 -0.76
C LYS A 121 14.58 -8.28 -1.48
N CYS A 122 13.26 -8.17 -1.28
CA CYS A 122 12.32 -9.04 -1.95
C CYS A 122 11.80 -8.39 -3.24
N SER A 123 11.67 -9.16 -4.32
CA SER A 123 11.07 -8.71 -5.59
C SER A 123 9.72 -9.38 -5.90
N VAL A 124 9.33 -10.37 -5.11
CA VAL A 124 8.11 -11.17 -5.28
C VAL A 124 7.06 -10.76 -4.24
N ALA A 125 5.84 -10.48 -4.69
CA ALA A 125 4.71 -10.16 -3.82
C ALA A 125 3.46 -10.99 -4.14
N ILE A 126 2.76 -11.38 -3.09
CA ILE A 126 1.41 -11.94 -3.15
C ILE A 126 0.48 -10.90 -2.53
N ILE A 127 -0.45 -10.39 -3.33
CA ILE A 127 -1.36 -9.33 -2.95
C ILE A 127 -2.78 -9.88 -2.79
N GLY A 128 -3.47 -9.46 -1.72
CA GLY A 128 -4.89 -9.78 -1.54
C GLY A 128 -5.75 -9.25 -2.67
N ARG A 129 -6.41 -10.14 -3.42
CA ARG A 129 -7.38 -9.77 -4.46
C ARG A 129 -8.68 -9.29 -3.81
N PRO A 130 -9.24 -8.14 -4.20
CA PRO A 130 -10.61 -7.80 -3.81
C PRO A 130 -11.59 -8.84 -4.39
N VAL A 131 -12.48 -9.37 -3.55
CA VAL A 131 -13.30 -10.57 -3.83
C VAL A 131 -14.17 -10.45 -5.08
N GLN A 132 -14.56 -9.23 -5.46
CA GLN A 132 -15.17 -8.92 -6.75
C GLN A 132 -14.91 -7.44 -7.05
N LEU A 133 -14.18 -7.14 -8.12
CA LEU A 133 -13.86 -5.75 -8.48
C LEU A 133 -14.98 -5.13 -9.35
N SER A 134 -15.69 -5.95 -10.12
CA SER A 134 -16.86 -5.57 -10.91
C SER A 134 -17.76 -6.78 -11.21
N GLU A 135 -19.04 -6.54 -11.50
CA GLU A 135 -19.94 -7.55 -12.07
C GLU A 135 -19.53 -7.98 -13.50
N LYS A 136 -18.78 -7.12 -14.20
CA LYS A 136 -18.30 -7.36 -15.57
C LYS A 136 -16.87 -7.92 -15.54
N LYS A 137 -16.68 -9.14 -16.06
CA LYS A 137 -15.37 -9.83 -16.10
C LYS A 137 -14.23 -9.01 -16.71
N TRP A 138 -14.50 -8.20 -17.74
CA TRP A 138 -13.47 -7.38 -18.40
C TRP A 138 -12.98 -6.23 -17.52
N GLN A 139 -13.87 -5.62 -16.72
CA GLN A 139 -13.50 -4.56 -15.77
C GLN A 139 -12.67 -5.14 -14.63
N ASP A 140 -12.99 -6.35 -14.19
CA ASP A 140 -12.23 -7.05 -13.15
C ASP A 140 -10.78 -7.35 -13.60
N VAL A 141 -10.57 -7.75 -14.87
CA VAL A 141 -9.23 -7.90 -15.47
C VAL A 141 -8.49 -6.56 -15.52
N GLN A 142 -9.14 -5.49 -15.98
CA GLN A 142 -8.52 -4.16 -16.05
C GLN A 142 -8.10 -3.65 -14.67
N LEU A 143 -8.96 -3.79 -13.67
CA LEU A 143 -8.69 -3.36 -12.30
C LEU A 143 -7.54 -4.16 -11.68
N GLN A 144 -7.43 -5.46 -11.99
CA GLN A 144 -6.29 -6.27 -11.55
C GLN A 144 -4.97 -5.80 -12.21
N GLU A 145 -4.98 -5.44 -13.50
CA GLU A 145 -3.79 -4.93 -14.17
C GLU A 145 -3.36 -3.55 -13.66
N ARG A 146 -4.31 -2.64 -13.36
CA ARG A 146 -3.98 -1.38 -12.67
C ARG A 146 -3.28 -1.61 -11.33
N PHE A 147 -3.77 -2.57 -10.55
CA PHE A 147 -3.14 -2.96 -9.29
C PHE A 147 -1.74 -3.54 -9.51
N ARG A 148 -1.55 -4.32 -10.57
CA ARG A 148 -0.26 -4.88 -10.96
C ARG A 148 0.72 -3.77 -11.33
N ASP A 149 0.28 -2.75 -12.06
CA ASP A 149 1.12 -1.62 -12.44
C ASP A 149 1.58 -0.80 -11.22
N ALA A 150 0.69 -0.58 -10.25
CA ALA A 150 1.10 -0.01 -8.96
C ALA A 150 2.17 -0.86 -8.25
N CYS A 151 2.05 -2.19 -8.27
CA CYS A 151 3.06 -3.08 -7.70
C CYS A 151 4.40 -3.02 -8.46
N LYS A 152 4.38 -2.88 -9.79
CA LYS A 152 5.60 -2.67 -10.60
C LYS A 152 6.27 -1.35 -10.23
N ILE A 153 5.50 -0.26 -10.08
CA ILE A 153 6.01 1.05 -9.62
C ILE A 153 6.64 0.93 -8.22
N ALA A 154 6.11 0.05 -7.36
CA ALA A 154 6.69 -0.24 -6.05
C ALA A 154 8.01 -1.04 -6.11
N GLY A 155 8.39 -1.56 -7.27
CA GLY A 155 9.62 -2.34 -7.48
C GLY A 155 9.44 -3.85 -7.33
N PHE A 156 8.20 -4.37 -7.38
CA PHE A 156 7.97 -5.82 -7.48
C PHE A 156 8.05 -6.26 -8.94
N THR A 157 8.81 -7.33 -9.19
CA THR A 157 8.98 -7.91 -10.54
C THR A 157 8.06 -9.09 -10.78
N ASP A 158 7.63 -9.78 -9.71
CA ASP A 158 6.70 -10.90 -9.76
C ASP A 158 5.55 -10.67 -8.77
N VAL A 159 4.33 -10.66 -9.29
CA VAL A 159 3.13 -10.27 -8.54
C VAL A 159 2.03 -11.30 -8.76
N HIS A 160 1.61 -11.96 -7.69
CA HIS A 160 0.49 -12.88 -7.70
C HIS A 160 -0.69 -12.29 -6.93
N PHE A 161 -1.91 -12.52 -7.43
CA PHE A 161 -3.14 -12.11 -6.77
C PHE A 161 -3.84 -13.34 -6.20
N GLY A 162 -4.20 -13.30 -4.92
CA GLY A 162 -4.83 -14.44 -4.23
C GLY A 162 -5.82 -14.03 -3.16
N LEU A 163 -6.63 -14.98 -2.70
CA LEU A 163 -7.50 -14.78 -1.54
C LEU A 163 -6.66 -14.79 -0.28
N ILE A 164 -6.57 -13.65 0.40
CA ILE A 164 -5.68 -13.52 1.55
C ILE A 164 -6.10 -14.35 2.76
N ALA A 165 -7.39 -14.68 2.87
CA ALA A 165 -7.89 -15.65 3.84
C ALA A 165 -7.22 -17.03 3.68
N PHE A 166 -6.91 -17.42 2.43
CA PHE A 166 -6.20 -18.66 2.16
C PHE A 166 -4.72 -18.59 2.54
N PHE A 167 -4.09 -17.42 2.40
CA PHE A 167 -2.70 -17.19 2.81
C PHE A 167 -2.55 -17.14 4.34
N TRP A 168 -3.50 -16.47 5.02
CA TRP A 168 -3.64 -16.52 6.48
C TRP A 168 -3.93 -17.94 6.98
N TRP A 169 -4.77 -18.70 6.29
CA TRP A 169 -5.05 -20.10 6.62
C TRP A 169 -3.82 -20.99 6.42
N LEU A 170 -3.08 -20.84 5.32
CA LEU A 170 -1.80 -21.54 5.10
C LEU A 170 -0.76 -21.20 6.18
N PHE A 171 -0.68 -19.92 6.57
CA PHE A 171 0.16 -19.46 7.67
C PHE A 171 -0.22 -20.10 9.00
N CYS A 172 -1.50 -20.08 9.36
CA CYS A 172 -2.01 -20.72 10.57
C CYS A 172 -1.75 -22.23 10.57
N ILE A 173 -1.93 -22.92 9.43
CA ILE A 173 -1.69 -24.36 9.30
C ILE A 173 -0.21 -24.70 9.41
N LYS A 174 0.67 -24.00 8.68
CA LYS A 174 2.13 -24.23 8.79
C LYS A 174 2.63 -24.01 10.22
N LYS A 175 2.02 -23.08 10.98
CA LYS A 175 2.34 -22.84 12.39
C LYS A 175 1.80 -23.94 13.32
N GLN A 176 0.65 -24.55 13.00
CA GLN A 176 0.07 -25.66 13.77
C GLN A 176 0.69 -27.03 13.47
N MET A 177 1.32 -27.20 12.29
CA MET A 177 1.97 -28.45 11.87
C MET A 177 3.44 -28.59 12.30
N LYS A 178 3.97 -27.68 13.14
CA LYS A 178 5.29 -27.84 13.78
C LYS A 178 5.22 -28.77 15.02
N TYR A 179 4.76 -30.00 14.82
CA TYR A 179 4.94 -31.15 15.72
C TYR A 179 5.26 -32.41 14.92
#